data_AF-A0A5C5Q2W4-F1
#
_entry.id   AF-A0A5C5Q2W4-F1
#
_cell.length_a   1.000
_cell.length_b   1.000
_cell.length_c   1.000
_cell.angle_alpha   90.00
_cell.angle_beta   90.00
_cell.angle_gamma   90.00
#
_symmetry.space_group_name_H-M   'P 1'
#
loop_
_entity.id
_entity.type
_entity.pdbx_description
1 polymer ?
#
loop_
_entity_poly.entity_id
_entity_poly.type
_entity_poly.pdbx_seq_one_letter_code
_entity_poly.pdbx_strand_id
1 'polypeptide(L)'
;MLCEYFRYIDLEKLYEQLDSFNSFESSKLSNIPEQFTDTLSFCFEELAYIALGQDDEDAWKNLPAIQIGADVGDIIEADLELIAIAADTTLPSRRASATTAIEKLTTLSIHASFGEFDYWQKTSLLVYQYDLLCWLYSKDKIKDAFDVYELILRTYGELAAIYALNRSFERQGRVASNIASERANKRHASTNKVKTALLAEWDKTSEEYKSRSDFCRIIARRDVIKERTLQEWIRIHERARS
;
A
#
# COMPACT_ATOMS: atom_id res chain seq x y z
N MET A 1 1.78 -6.05 8.87
CA MET A 1 1.59 -6.09 7.40
C MET A 1 0.76 -4.87 7.07
N LEU A 2 1.23 -4.04 6.14
CA LEU A 2 0.71 -2.68 5.93
C LEU A 2 -0.61 -2.63 5.14
N CYS A 3 -1.03 -3.75 4.55
CA CYS A 3 -2.39 -3.98 4.06
C CYS A 3 -2.92 -5.28 4.68
N GLU A 4 -4.12 -5.27 5.28
CA GLU A 4 -4.79 -6.39 5.96
C GLU A 4 -5.09 -7.55 5.00
N TYR A 5 -5.47 -7.24 3.77
CA TYR A 5 -5.91 -8.24 2.79
C TYR A 5 -4.76 -8.95 2.11
N PHE A 6 -3.60 -8.30 2.00
CA PHE A 6 -2.40 -8.91 1.43
C PHE A 6 -1.96 -10.13 2.25
N ARG A 7 -1.46 -11.15 1.55
CA ARG A 7 -1.01 -12.42 2.10
C ARG A 7 0.48 -12.63 1.92
N TYR A 8 1.06 -12.01 0.90
CA TYR A 8 2.38 -12.35 0.44
C TYR A 8 3.25 -11.11 0.25
N ILE A 9 2.84 -10.15 -0.56
CA ILE A 9 3.63 -8.96 -0.89
C ILE A 9 3.87 -8.12 0.37
N ASP A 10 5.14 -7.91 0.70
CA ASP A 10 5.55 -7.02 1.78
C ASP A 10 5.69 -5.59 1.23
N LEU A 11 4.72 -4.73 1.54
CA LEU A 11 4.67 -3.34 1.08
C LEU A 11 5.82 -2.48 1.62
N GLU A 12 6.28 -2.70 2.85
CA GLU A 12 7.40 -1.92 3.41
C GLU A 12 8.64 -2.21 2.57
N LYS A 13 8.96 -3.49 2.41
CA LYS A 13 10.11 -3.94 1.62
C LYS A 13 9.97 -3.59 0.14
N LEU A 14 8.75 -3.56 -0.39
CA LEU A 14 8.49 -3.16 -1.78
C LEU A 14 8.94 -1.71 -2.00
N TYR A 15 8.47 -0.77 -1.18
CA TYR A 15 8.84 0.63 -1.32
C TYR A 15 10.28 0.93 -0.90
N GLU A 16 10.92 0.09 -0.08
CA GLU A 16 12.39 0.17 0.15
C GLU A 16 13.20 -0.11 -1.13
N GLN A 17 12.66 -0.93 -2.04
CA GLN A 17 13.38 -1.43 -3.21
C GLN A 17 12.96 -0.73 -4.50
N LEU A 18 11.72 -0.23 -4.56
CA LEU A 18 11.09 0.32 -5.75
C LEU A 18 11.84 1.53 -6.34
N ASP A 19 12.34 2.44 -5.51
CA ASP A 19 13.07 3.64 -5.98
C ASP A 19 14.34 3.29 -6.79
N SER A 20 14.99 2.19 -6.41
CA SER A 20 16.18 1.67 -7.09
C SER A 20 15.89 0.54 -8.08
N PHE A 21 14.62 0.20 -8.30
CA PHE A 21 14.24 -0.92 -9.14
C PHE A 21 14.49 -0.61 -10.62
N ASN A 22 15.04 -1.58 -11.33
CA ASN A 22 15.29 -1.50 -12.76
C ASN A 22 15.01 -2.87 -13.38
N SER A 23 14.06 -2.95 -14.30
CA SER A 23 13.66 -4.20 -14.94
C SER A 23 14.69 -4.76 -15.92
N PHE A 24 15.67 -3.96 -16.33
CA PHE A 24 16.81 -4.40 -17.16
C PHE A 24 17.95 -5.02 -16.34
N GLU A 25 17.91 -4.87 -15.01
CA GLU A 25 18.88 -5.44 -14.09
C GLU A 25 18.22 -6.51 -13.21
N SER A 26 19.00 -7.49 -12.70
CA SER A 26 18.48 -8.50 -11.76
C SER A 26 18.26 -7.86 -10.38
N SER A 27 17.25 -7.00 -10.31
CA SER A 27 16.83 -6.31 -9.11
C SER A 27 15.60 -7.01 -8.52
N LYS A 28 15.62 -7.27 -7.21
CA LYS A 28 14.52 -7.92 -6.51
C LYS A 28 13.51 -6.88 -6.06
N LEU A 29 12.23 -7.13 -6.30
CA LEU A 29 11.13 -6.31 -5.78
C LEU A 29 10.33 -7.12 -4.74
N SER A 30 10.51 -6.78 -3.48
CA SER A 30 9.98 -7.46 -2.30
C SER A 30 10.21 -8.98 -2.30
N ASN A 31 9.14 -9.76 -2.41
CA ASN A 31 9.10 -11.20 -2.63
C ASN A 31 8.35 -11.56 -3.92
N ILE A 32 8.20 -10.60 -4.84
CA ILE A 32 7.51 -10.76 -6.12
C ILE A 32 8.39 -11.60 -7.07
N PRO A 33 7.83 -12.63 -7.74
CA PRO A 33 8.51 -13.35 -8.81
C PRO A 33 8.93 -12.44 -9.97
N GLU A 34 10.12 -12.66 -10.55
CA GLU A 34 10.72 -11.80 -11.59
C GLU A 34 9.79 -11.53 -12.79
N GLN A 35 8.99 -12.51 -13.19
CA GLN A 35 8.05 -12.34 -14.31
C GLN A 35 6.93 -11.32 -14.05
N PHE A 36 6.72 -10.87 -12.81
CA PHE A 36 5.66 -9.93 -12.44
C PHE A 36 6.21 -8.58 -11.98
N THR A 37 7.53 -8.43 -11.81
CA THR A 37 8.10 -7.24 -11.17
C THR A 37 7.91 -5.98 -11.97
N ASP A 38 7.99 -6.04 -13.30
CA ASP A 38 7.85 -4.88 -14.20
C ASP A 38 6.40 -4.32 -14.20
N THR A 39 5.41 -5.20 -14.24
CA THR A 39 4.00 -4.78 -14.13
C THR A 39 3.68 -4.24 -12.74
N LEU A 40 4.15 -4.92 -11.69
CA LEU A 40 3.85 -4.51 -10.32
C LEU A 40 4.59 -3.25 -9.90
N SER A 41 5.83 -3.02 -10.36
CA SER A 41 6.54 -1.77 -10.08
C SER A 41 5.71 -0.57 -10.56
N PHE A 42 5.25 -0.61 -11.81
CA PHE A 42 4.41 0.44 -12.37
C PHE A 42 3.12 0.66 -11.56
N CYS A 43 2.39 -0.42 -11.25
CA CYS A 43 1.16 -0.29 -10.46
C CYS A 43 1.40 0.30 -9.06
N PHE A 44 2.51 -0.05 -8.40
CA PHE A 44 2.81 0.46 -7.07
C PHE A 44 3.34 1.91 -7.08
N GLU A 45 3.99 2.35 -8.14
CA GLU A 45 4.32 3.78 -8.35
C GLU A 45 3.05 4.61 -8.51
N GLU A 46 2.12 4.14 -9.35
CA GLU A 46 0.82 4.76 -9.57
C GLU A 46 -0.01 4.85 -8.27
N LEU A 47 -0.05 3.79 -7.49
CA LEU A 47 -0.76 3.80 -6.21
C LEU A 47 -0.09 4.72 -5.18
N ALA A 48 1.24 4.84 -5.19
CA ALA A 48 1.96 5.76 -4.31
C ALA A 48 1.65 7.23 -4.66
N TYR A 49 1.60 7.55 -5.96
CA TYR A 49 1.18 8.86 -6.44
C TYR A 49 -0.20 9.24 -5.90
N ILE A 50 -1.19 8.35 -6.04
CA ILE A 50 -2.55 8.61 -5.54
C ILE A 50 -2.62 8.64 -4.02
N ALA A 51 -1.89 7.78 -3.32
CA ALA A 51 -1.83 7.76 -1.86
C ALA A 51 -1.39 9.09 -1.26
N LEU A 52 -0.44 9.76 -1.90
CA LEU A 52 0.14 10.99 -1.38
C LEU A 52 -0.51 12.26 -1.90
N GLY A 53 -1.28 12.19 -3.01
CA GLY A 53 -2.04 13.31 -3.53
C GLY A 53 -1.20 14.52 -3.92
N GLN A 54 0.06 14.29 -4.27
CA GLN A 54 0.99 15.35 -4.61
C GLN A 54 0.95 15.64 -6.10
N ASP A 55 1.21 16.89 -6.47
CA ASP A 55 1.39 17.29 -7.87
C ASP A 55 2.72 16.77 -8.45
N ASP A 56 3.58 16.17 -7.62
CA ASP A 56 4.86 15.55 -7.97
C ASP A 56 4.76 14.02 -7.89
N GLU A 57 4.90 13.35 -9.04
CA GLU A 57 4.87 11.89 -9.19
C GLU A 57 5.98 11.18 -8.40
N ASP A 58 7.08 11.88 -8.11
CA ASP A 58 8.24 11.35 -7.40
C ASP A 58 8.28 11.71 -5.91
N ALA A 59 7.25 12.41 -5.40
CA ALA A 59 7.20 12.84 -4.00
C ALA A 59 7.35 11.69 -3.00
N TRP A 60 6.86 10.50 -3.36
CA TRP A 60 6.94 9.31 -2.52
C TRP A 60 8.39 8.91 -2.23
N LYS A 61 9.33 9.12 -3.16
CA LYS A 61 10.74 8.75 -2.99
C LYS A 61 11.42 9.45 -1.81
N ASN A 62 10.88 10.61 -1.40
CA ASN A 62 11.39 11.38 -0.27
C ASN A 62 10.82 10.95 1.09
N LEU A 63 9.86 10.03 1.11
CA LEU A 63 9.22 9.54 2.33
C LEU A 63 9.80 8.18 2.77
N PRO A 64 9.71 7.84 4.06
CA PRO A 64 10.07 6.50 4.53
C PRO A 64 9.18 5.44 3.89
N ALA A 65 9.77 4.34 3.41
CA ALA A 65 9.04 3.24 2.77
C ALA A 65 7.87 2.67 3.61
N ILE A 66 8.05 2.61 4.94
CA ILE A 66 6.99 2.20 5.87
C ILE A 66 5.78 3.13 5.84
N GLN A 67 5.99 4.43 5.62
CA GLN A 67 4.91 5.41 5.54
C GLN A 67 4.15 5.25 4.23
N ILE A 68 4.87 5.19 3.11
CA ILE A 68 4.28 5.00 1.78
C ILE A 68 3.50 3.69 1.70
N GLY A 69 4.10 2.60 2.19
CA GLY A 69 3.45 1.30 2.23
C GLY A 69 2.19 1.28 3.10
N ALA A 70 2.11 2.10 4.15
CA ALA A 70 0.91 2.24 4.97
C ALA A 70 -0.18 3.04 4.22
N ASP A 71 0.18 4.18 3.64
CA ASP A 71 -0.76 5.04 2.90
C ASP A 71 -1.33 4.31 1.66
N VAL A 72 -0.49 3.56 0.94
CA VAL A 72 -0.90 2.72 -0.19
C VAL A 72 -1.72 1.53 0.27
N GLY A 73 -1.33 0.87 1.37
CA GLY A 73 -2.10 -0.21 1.95
C GLY A 73 -3.52 0.23 2.30
N ASP A 74 -3.66 1.44 2.86
CA ASP A 74 -4.95 2.03 3.22
C ASP A 74 -5.87 2.29 2.03
N ILE A 75 -5.31 2.70 0.88
CA ILE A 75 -6.04 2.82 -0.40
C ILE A 75 -6.51 1.47 -0.89
N ILE A 76 -5.60 0.50 -0.98
CA ILE A 76 -5.92 -0.83 -1.50
C ILE A 76 -7.06 -1.43 -0.68
N GLU A 77 -6.99 -1.34 0.65
CA GLU A 77 -8.08 -1.80 1.52
C GLU A 77 -9.39 -1.08 1.25
N ALA A 78 -9.37 0.26 1.13
CA ALA A 78 -10.58 1.04 0.91
C ALA A 78 -11.25 0.70 -0.45
N ASP A 79 -10.45 0.56 -1.50
CA ASP A 79 -10.94 0.24 -2.84
C ASP A 79 -11.51 -1.18 -2.89
N LEU A 80 -10.81 -2.14 -2.28
CA LEU A 80 -11.28 -3.52 -2.20
C LEU A 80 -12.57 -3.63 -1.39
N GLU A 81 -12.72 -2.87 -0.32
CA GLU A 81 -13.95 -2.83 0.48
C GLU A 81 -15.13 -2.23 -0.30
N LEU A 82 -14.90 -1.18 -1.10
CA LEU A 82 -15.92 -0.62 -1.98
C LEU A 82 -16.39 -1.64 -3.02
N ILE A 83 -15.45 -2.36 -3.63
CA ILE A 83 -15.77 -3.44 -4.59
C ILE A 83 -16.55 -4.55 -3.87
N ALA A 84 -16.14 -4.94 -2.66
CA ALA A 84 -16.82 -5.98 -1.89
C ALA A 84 -18.25 -5.60 -1.50
N ILE A 85 -18.48 -4.35 -1.11
CA ILE A 85 -19.82 -3.81 -0.81
C ILE A 85 -20.71 -3.88 -2.05
N ALA A 86 -20.22 -3.43 -3.20
CA ALA A 86 -20.98 -3.48 -4.46
C ALA A 86 -21.26 -4.92 -4.94
N ALA A 87 -20.38 -5.85 -4.56
CA ALA A 87 -20.50 -7.27 -4.87
C ALA A 87 -21.32 -8.07 -3.83
N ASP A 88 -21.85 -7.40 -2.80
CA ASP A 88 -22.54 -8.04 -1.66
C ASP A 88 -21.76 -9.25 -1.12
N THR A 89 -20.44 -9.07 -0.98
CA THR A 89 -19.52 -10.13 -0.56
C THR A 89 -18.53 -9.59 0.46
N THR A 90 -17.69 -10.49 0.97
CA THR A 90 -16.62 -10.14 1.91
C THR A 90 -15.27 -10.53 1.34
N LEU A 91 -14.26 -9.72 1.57
CA LEU A 91 -12.88 -10.05 1.21
C LEU A 91 -12.45 -11.37 1.88
N PRO A 92 -11.67 -12.21 1.19
CA PRO A 92 -11.27 -13.49 1.75
C PRO A 92 -10.26 -13.26 2.87
N SER A 93 -10.62 -13.68 4.09
CA SER A 93 -9.70 -13.61 5.25
C SER A 93 -8.36 -14.26 4.93
N ARG A 94 -7.25 -13.76 5.50
CA ARG A 94 -5.91 -14.33 5.30
C ARG A 94 -5.80 -15.84 5.54
N ARG A 95 -6.69 -16.40 6.36
CA ARG A 95 -6.73 -17.84 6.69
C ARG A 95 -7.63 -18.66 5.77
N ALA A 96 -8.35 -18.01 4.85
CA ALA A 96 -9.18 -18.69 3.87
C ALA A 96 -8.33 -19.64 3.01
N SER A 97 -8.92 -20.79 2.67
CA SER A 97 -8.34 -21.75 1.73
C SER A 97 -8.12 -21.08 0.36
N ALA A 98 -7.26 -21.67 -0.48
CA ALA A 98 -7.04 -21.17 -1.83
C ALA A 98 -8.35 -21.13 -2.63
N THR A 99 -9.13 -22.21 -2.58
CA THR A 99 -10.44 -22.30 -3.25
C THR A 99 -11.37 -21.18 -2.82
N THR A 100 -11.56 -20.96 -1.51
CA THR A 100 -12.42 -19.89 -1.00
C THR A 100 -11.89 -18.49 -1.35
N ALA A 101 -10.57 -18.32 -1.36
CA ALA A 101 -9.96 -17.05 -1.76
C ALA A 101 -10.23 -16.76 -3.25
N ILE A 102 -10.08 -17.77 -4.11
CA ILE A 102 -10.34 -17.67 -5.55
C ILE A 102 -11.81 -17.42 -5.82
N GLU A 103 -12.73 -18.18 -5.22
CA GLU A 103 -14.18 -17.99 -5.40
C GLU A 103 -14.60 -16.54 -5.09
N LYS A 104 -14.15 -16.01 -3.95
CA LYS A 104 -14.42 -14.62 -3.56
C LYS A 104 -13.76 -13.63 -4.50
N LEU A 105 -12.51 -13.88 -4.91
CA LEU A 105 -11.81 -13.03 -5.86
C LEU A 105 -12.51 -13.00 -7.22
N THR A 106 -13.05 -14.13 -7.68
CA THR A 106 -13.85 -14.22 -8.90
C THR A 106 -15.11 -13.35 -8.79
N THR A 107 -15.84 -13.43 -7.67
CA THR A 107 -17.00 -12.56 -7.42
C THR A 107 -16.60 -11.09 -7.47
N LEU A 108 -15.54 -10.69 -6.75
CA LEU A 108 -15.04 -9.31 -6.75
C LEU A 108 -14.66 -8.86 -8.17
N SER A 109 -13.96 -9.70 -8.93
CA SER A 109 -13.51 -9.38 -10.28
C SER A 109 -14.67 -9.20 -11.26
N ILE A 110 -15.71 -10.05 -11.18
CA ILE A 110 -16.92 -9.92 -12.00
C ILE A 110 -17.61 -8.59 -11.71
N HIS A 111 -17.84 -8.27 -10.43
CA HIS A 111 -18.51 -7.03 -10.07
C HIS A 111 -17.65 -5.80 -10.38
N ALA A 112 -16.33 -5.89 -10.27
CA ALA A 112 -15.43 -4.83 -10.70
C ALA A 112 -15.54 -4.58 -12.22
N SER A 113 -15.71 -5.63 -13.04
CA SER A 113 -15.88 -5.49 -14.50
C SER A 113 -17.18 -4.80 -14.91
N PHE A 114 -18.28 -5.09 -14.21
CA PHE A 114 -19.60 -4.56 -14.57
C PHE A 114 -20.01 -3.30 -13.78
N GLY A 115 -19.33 -3.01 -12.67
CA GLY A 115 -19.56 -1.83 -11.85
C GLY A 115 -18.85 -0.59 -12.40
N GLU A 116 -19.29 0.58 -11.92
CA GLU A 116 -18.65 1.87 -12.21
C GLU A 116 -17.44 2.09 -11.29
N PHE A 117 -16.41 1.27 -11.45
CA PHE A 117 -15.13 1.44 -10.74
C PHE A 117 -14.13 2.21 -11.61
N ASP A 118 -13.43 3.14 -10.99
CA ASP A 118 -12.42 3.93 -11.67
C ASP A 118 -11.12 3.15 -11.88
N TYR A 119 -10.16 3.82 -12.54
CA TYR A 119 -8.86 3.24 -12.83
C TYR A 119 -8.14 2.79 -11.56
N TRP A 120 -8.09 3.65 -10.53
CA TRP A 120 -7.34 3.42 -9.32
C TRP A 120 -7.90 2.24 -8.52
N GLN A 121 -9.22 2.16 -8.40
CA GLN A 121 -9.90 1.04 -7.76
C GLN A 121 -9.61 -0.29 -8.46
N LYS A 122 -9.55 -0.28 -9.80
CA LYS A 122 -9.18 -1.45 -10.60
C LYS A 122 -7.68 -1.78 -10.48
N THR A 123 -6.81 -0.79 -10.35
CA THR A 123 -5.37 -1.01 -10.07
C THR A 123 -5.18 -1.63 -8.69
N SER A 124 -5.92 -1.16 -7.67
CA SER A 124 -5.94 -1.76 -6.32
C SER A 124 -6.40 -3.22 -6.34
N LEU A 125 -7.43 -3.55 -7.14
CA LEU A 125 -7.85 -4.94 -7.38
C LEU A 125 -6.75 -5.76 -8.09
N LEU A 126 -6.10 -5.18 -9.11
CA LEU A 126 -5.05 -5.86 -9.88
C LEU A 126 -3.88 -6.27 -8.97
N VAL A 127 -3.35 -5.34 -8.16
CA VAL A 127 -2.23 -5.67 -7.24
C VAL A 127 -2.64 -6.70 -6.19
N TYR A 128 -3.92 -6.71 -5.77
CA TYR A 128 -4.46 -7.73 -4.89
C TYR A 128 -4.55 -9.12 -5.53
N GLN A 129 -4.97 -9.19 -6.80
CA GLN A 129 -4.96 -10.44 -7.57
C GLN A 129 -3.53 -10.98 -7.72
N TYR A 130 -2.56 -10.11 -7.99
CA TYR A 130 -1.15 -10.48 -8.04
C TYR A 130 -0.59 -10.93 -6.70
N ASP A 131 -0.97 -10.31 -5.57
CA ASP A 131 -0.60 -10.79 -4.23
C ASP A 131 -1.06 -12.25 -4.03
N LEU A 132 -2.30 -12.56 -4.39
CA LEU A 132 -2.83 -13.92 -4.31
C LEU A 132 -2.08 -14.87 -5.25
N LEU A 133 -1.78 -14.43 -6.48
CA LEU A 133 -1.01 -15.21 -7.44
C LEU A 133 0.38 -15.56 -6.90
N CYS A 134 1.10 -14.57 -6.37
CA CYS A 134 2.43 -14.76 -5.77
C CYS A 134 2.36 -15.71 -4.56
N TRP A 135 1.31 -15.59 -3.73
CA TRP A 135 1.07 -16.53 -2.64
C TRP A 135 0.88 -17.97 -3.15
N LEU A 136 0.08 -18.18 -4.20
CA LEU A 136 -0.18 -19.51 -4.76
C LEU A 136 1.08 -20.13 -5.37
N TYR A 137 1.90 -19.35 -6.08
CA TYR A 137 3.21 -19.80 -6.56
C TYR A 137 4.11 -20.23 -5.40
N SER A 138 4.15 -19.47 -4.31
CA SER A 138 4.94 -19.83 -3.11
C SER A 138 4.50 -21.14 -2.44
N LYS A 139 3.29 -21.62 -2.77
CA LYS A 139 2.71 -22.86 -2.26
C LYS A 139 2.69 -23.99 -3.29
N ASP A 140 3.31 -23.79 -4.46
CA ASP A 140 3.29 -24.73 -5.59
C ASP A 140 1.87 -25.12 -6.04
N LYS A 141 0.92 -24.19 -5.90
CA LYS A 141 -0.48 -24.39 -6.27
C LYS A 141 -0.74 -23.91 -7.69
N ILE A 142 -0.08 -24.53 -8.66
CA ILE A 142 -0.05 -24.05 -10.05
C ILE A 142 -1.45 -24.01 -10.68
N LYS A 143 -2.30 -25.02 -10.43
CA LYS A 143 -3.67 -25.03 -10.98
C LYS A 143 -4.50 -23.84 -10.48
N ASP A 144 -4.51 -23.64 -9.17
CA ASP A 144 -5.18 -22.51 -8.53
C ASP A 144 -4.59 -21.16 -9.02
N ALA A 145 -3.29 -21.10 -9.30
CA ALA A 145 -2.61 -19.91 -9.83
C ALA A 145 -3.07 -19.56 -11.25
N PHE A 146 -3.36 -20.55 -12.10
CA PHE A 146 -3.92 -20.31 -13.44
C PHE A 146 -5.28 -19.63 -13.37
N ASP A 147 -6.16 -20.04 -12.45
CA ASP A 147 -7.48 -19.42 -12.28
C ASP A 147 -7.35 -17.92 -11.91
N VAL A 148 -6.38 -17.57 -11.06
CA VAL A 148 -6.10 -16.17 -10.70
C VAL A 148 -5.51 -15.38 -11.88
N TYR A 149 -4.63 -16.01 -12.66
CA TYR A 149 -4.01 -15.39 -13.83
C TYR A 149 -5.04 -14.96 -14.88
N GLU A 150 -6.10 -15.75 -15.10
CA GLU A 150 -7.20 -15.38 -16.00
C GLU A 150 -7.94 -14.10 -15.53
N LEU A 151 -8.15 -13.95 -14.22
CA LEU A 151 -8.77 -12.76 -13.63
C LEU A 151 -7.87 -11.51 -13.80
N ILE A 152 -6.56 -11.69 -13.66
CA ILE A 152 -5.55 -10.65 -13.87
C ILE A 152 -5.60 -10.14 -15.32
N LEU A 153 -5.61 -11.05 -16.30
CA LEU A 153 -5.66 -10.67 -17.72
C LEU A 153 -6.90 -9.84 -18.06
N ARG A 154 -8.07 -10.21 -17.51
CA ARG A 154 -9.30 -9.43 -17.68
C ARG A 154 -9.16 -8.03 -17.08
N THR A 155 -8.71 -7.95 -15.83
CA THR A 155 -8.59 -6.68 -15.10
C THR A 155 -7.58 -5.75 -15.77
N TYR A 156 -6.44 -6.29 -16.19
CA TYR A 156 -5.41 -5.55 -16.94
C TYR A 156 -5.93 -5.04 -18.29
N GLY A 157 -6.68 -5.86 -19.03
CA GLY A 157 -7.29 -5.45 -20.30
C GLY A 157 -8.28 -4.30 -20.13
N GLU A 158 -9.07 -4.31 -19.06
CA GLU A 158 -9.98 -3.20 -18.72
C GLU A 158 -9.23 -1.92 -18.34
N LEU A 159 -8.18 -2.03 -17.53
CA LEU A 159 -7.31 -0.90 -17.19
C LEU A 159 -6.69 -0.26 -18.44
N ALA A 160 -6.15 -1.08 -19.33
CA ALA A 160 -5.60 -0.62 -20.60
C ALA A 160 -6.66 0.09 -21.47
N ALA A 161 -7.90 -0.39 -21.47
CA ALA A 161 -9.00 0.26 -22.18
C ALA A 161 -9.38 1.61 -21.55
N ILE A 162 -9.44 1.70 -20.21
CA ILE A 162 -9.71 2.96 -19.49
C ILE A 162 -8.59 3.97 -19.79
N TYR A 163 -7.33 3.53 -19.74
CA TYR A 163 -6.16 4.33 -20.07
C TYR A 163 -6.21 4.88 -21.50
N ALA A 164 -6.45 4.01 -22.49
CA ALA A 164 -6.54 4.41 -23.89
C ALA A 164 -7.69 5.38 -24.17
N LEU A 165 -8.80 5.30 -23.43
CA LEU A 165 -9.98 6.14 -23.61
C LEU A 165 -9.93 7.47 -22.85
N ASN A 166 -8.84 7.75 -22.14
CA ASN A 166 -8.47 9.06 -21.62
C ASN A 166 -9.57 9.75 -20.78
N ARG A 167 -10.31 8.99 -19.96
CA ARG A 167 -11.34 9.52 -19.06
C ARG A 167 -10.69 10.26 -17.88
N SER A 168 -10.25 11.50 -18.09
CA SER A 168 -9.85 12.48 -17.06
C SER A 168 -9.24 11.88 -15.78
N PHE A 169 -8.11 11.18 -15.93
CA PHE A 169 -7.39 10.51 -14.85
C PHE A 169 -7.10 11.43 -13.66
N GLU A 170 -6.71 12.68 -13.93
CA GLU A 170 -6.42 13.68 -12.90
C GLU A 170 -7.59 13.93 -11.94
N ARG A 171 -8.83 13.97 -12.47
CA ARG A 171 -10.01 14.25 -11.66
C ARG A 171 -10.39 13.07 -10.77
N GLN A 172 -10.21 11.85 -11.28
CA GLN A 172 -10.42 10.62 -10.51
C GLN A 172 -9.33 10.45 -9.44
N GLY A 173 -8.06 10.74 -9.80
CA GLY A 173 -6.93 10.66 -8.89
C GLY A 173 -7.06 11.58 -7.67
N ARG A 174 -7.50 12.83 -7.88
CA ARG A 174 -7.76 13.76 -6.77
C ARG A 174 -8.86 13.27 -5.82
N VAL A 175 -9.90 12.62 -6.34
CA VAL A 175 -10.99 12.08 -5.50
C VAL A 175 -10.52 10.88 -4.69
N ALA A 176 -9.85 9.91 -5.33
CA ALA A 176 -9.28 8.74 -4.66
C ALA A 176 -8.27 9.15 -3.58
N SER A 177 -7.39 10.10 -3.91
CA SER A 177 -6.40 10.65 -2.98
C SER A 177 -7.01 11.34 -1.76
N ASN A 178 -8.03 12.18 -1.94
CA ASN A 178 -8.70 12.84 -0.82
C ASN A 178 -9.36 11.83 0.13
N ILE A 179 -10.00 10.79 -0.41
CA ILE A 179 -10.61 9.72 0.38
C ILE A 179 -9.53 8.96 1.17
N ALA A 180 -8.39 8.68 0.53
CA ALA A 180 -7.24 8.03 1.15
C ALA A 180 -6.66 8.85 2.30
N SER A 181 -6.35 10.11 2.04
CA SER A 181 -5.80 11.03 3.02
C SER A 181 -6.73 11.20 4.22
N GLU A 182 -8.05 11.35 4.00
CA GLU A 182 -9.02 11.42 5.10
C GLU A 182 -9.07 10.14 5.94
N ARG A 183 -8.96 8.96 5.32
CA ARG A 183 -9.03 7.68 6.03
C ARG A 183 -7.72 7.32 6.71
N ALA A 184 -6.57 7.56 6.08
CA ALA A 184 -5.26 7.46 6.70
C ALA A 184 -5.19 8.37 7.93
N ASN A 185 -5.66 9.62 7.81
CA ASN A 185 -5.78 10.53 8.94
C ASN A 185 -6.71 10.01 10.05
N LYS A 186 -7.79 9.29 9.72
CA LYS A 186 -8.73 8.69 10.68
C LYS A 186 -8.17 7.42 11.34
N ARG A 187 -7.53 6.51 10.58
CA ARG A 187 -6.95 5.25 11.08
C ARG A 187 -5.68 5.48 11.87
N HIS A 188 -4.80 6.34 11.36
CA HIS A 188 -3.63 6.83 12.08
C HIS A 188 -3.99 7.97 13.04
N ALA A 189 -5.25 8.31 13.28
CA ALA A 189 -5.58 9.39 14.23
C ALA A 189 -5.00 9.13 15.63
N SER A 190 -4.98 7.87 16.09
CA SER A 190 -4.37 7.48 17.36
C SER A 190 -2.84 7.54 17.29
N THR A 191 -2.23 6.96 16.25
CA THR A 191 -0.77 6.93 16.05
C THR A 191 -0.18 8.32 15.74
N ASN A 192 -0.86 9.15 14.96
CA ASN A 192 -0.53 10.54 14.66
C ASN A 192 -0.70 11.39 15.90
N LYS A 193 -1.75 11.22 16.71
CA LYS A 193 -1.83 11.90 18.01
C LYS A 193 -0.65 11.56 18.91
N VAL A 194 -0.24 10.28 18.96
CA VAL A 194 0.95 9.84 19.70
C VAL A 194 2.21 10.46 19.10
N LYS A 195 2.41 10.39 17.78
CA LYS A 195 3.55 11.00 17.08
C LYS A 195 3.63 12.51 17.33
N THR A 196 2.53 13.24 17.15
CA THR A 196 2.47 14.69 17.38
C THR A 196 2.73 15.05 18.84
N ALA A 197 2.19 14.29 19.80
CA ALA A 197 2.46 14.52 21.22
C ALA A 197 3.94 14.29 21.56
N LEU A 198 4.55 13.25 21.01
CA LEU A 198 5.96 12.92 21.24
C LEU A 198 6.91 13.91 20.60
N LEU A 199 6.61 14.39 19.40
CA LEU A 199 7.38 15.44 18.74
C LEU A 199 7.25 16.78 19.48
N ALA A 200 6.06 17.11 20.00
CA ALA A 200 5.87 18.29 20.84
C ALA A 200 6.59 18.17 22.19
N GLU A 201 6.64 16.97 22.78
CA GLU A 201 7.41 16.70 24.00
C GLU A 201 8.91 16.81 23.74
N TRP A 202 9.40 16.28 22.63
CA TRP A 202 10.79 16.45 22.18
C TRP A 202 11.15 17.94 22.05
N ASP A 203 10.32 18.71 21.36
CA ASP A 203 10.53 20.15 21.17
C ASP A 203 10.61 20.91 22.50
N LYS A 204 9.89 20.46 23.53
CA LYS A 204 9.81 21.13 24.83
C LYS A 204 10.90 20.69 25.80
N THR A 205 11.32 19.43 25.74
CA THR A 205 12.12 18.79 26.80
C THR A 205 13.44 18.21 26.32
N SER A 206 13.77 18.29 25.03
CA SER A 206 14.99 17.71 24.44
C SER A 206 16.28 18.08 25.20
N GLU A 207 16.38 19.31 25.71
CA GLU A 207 17.53 19.81 26.47
C GLU A 207 17.70 19.14 27.86
N GLU A 208 16.63 18.55 28.40
CA GLU A 208 16.64 17.87 29.70
C GLU A 208 17.26 16.47 29.62
N TYR A 209 17.44 15.94 28.40
CA TYR A 209 18.00 14.62 28.14
C TYR A 209 19.44 14.71 27.64
N LYS A 210 20.27 13.73 28.01
CA LYS A 210 21.70 13.72 27.64
C LYS A 210 21.94 13.63 26.13
N SER A 211 21.00 13.03 25.41
CA SER A 211 21.05 12.89 23.95
C SER A 211 19.69 12.45 23.41
N ARG A 212 19.50 12.60 22.09
CA ARG A 212 18.35 12.05 21.37
C ARG A 212 18.14 10.55 21.61
N SER A 213 19.23 9.78 21.68
CA SER A 213 19.15 8.33 21.96
C SER A 213 18.62 8.06 23.36
N ASP A 214 19.01 8.87 24.34
CA ASP A 214 18.55 8.73 25.73
C ASP A 214 17.06 9.05 25.86
N PHE A 215 16.59 10.13 25.22
CA PHE A 215 15.17 10.44 25.09
C PHE A 215 14.40 9.29 24.45
N CYS A 216 14.87 8.81 23.28
CA CYS A 216 14.19 7.75 22.55
C CYS A 216 14.06 6.48 23.37
N ARG A 217 15.11 6.09 24.10
CA ARG A 217 15.13 4.90 24.96
C ARG A 217 14.13 4.99 26.13
N ILE A 218 14.03 6.16 26.77
CA ILE A 218 13.14 6.39 27.92
C ILE A 218 11.68 6.40 27.45
N ILE A 219 11.39 7.16 26.40
CA ILE A 219 10.04 7.35 25.88
C ILE A 219 9.51 6.09 25.18
N ALA A 220 10.37 5.37 24.44
CA ALA A 220 10.02 4.08 23.83
C ALA A 220 9.51 3.06 24.86
N ARG A 221 10.08 3.06 26.07
CA ARG A 221 9.65 2.18 27.16
C ARG A 221 8.36 2.67 27.83
N ARG A 222 8.18 3.98 27.98
CA ARG A 222 6.98 4.58 28.60
C ARG A 222 5.74 4.34 27.75
N ASP A 223 5.85 4.60 26.45
CA ASP A 223 4.70 4.65 25.54
C ASP A 223 4.58 3.40 24.65
N VAL A 224 5.42 2.38 24.91
CA VAL A 224 5.41 1.08 24.21
C VAL A 224 5.59 1.25 22.69
N ILE A 225 6.55 2.09 22.30
CA ILE A 225 6.90 2.36 20.90
C ILE A 225 8.31 1.82 20.64
N LYS A 226 8.56 1.32 19.42
CA LYS A 226 9.91 0.88 19.05
C LYS A 226 10.86 2.09 19.03
N GLU A 227 11.98 1.99 19.73
CA GLU A 227 12.99 3.05 19.81
C GLU A 227 13.46 3.53 18.43
N ARG A 228 13.65 2.60 17.48
CA ARG A 228 14.03 2.90 16.09
C ARG A 228 13.00 3.79 15.38
N THR A 229 11.71 3.56 15.61
CA THR A 229 10.62 4.35 15.03
C THR A 229 10.62 5.78 15.57
N LEU A 230 10.85 5.94 16.88
CA LEU A 230 10.91 7.25 17.53
C LEU A 230 12.14 8.06 17.10
N GLN A 231 13.30 7.41 16.98
CA GLN A 231 14.52 8.05 16.45
C GLN A 231 14.32 8.58 15.03
N GLU A 232 13.64 7.79 14.17
CA GLU A 232 13.38 8.19 12.79
C GLU A 232 12.42 9.39 12.72
N TRP A 233 11.35 9.37 13.52
CA TRP A 233 10.40 10.50 13.58
C TRP A 233 11.06 11.80 14.01
N ILE A 234 11.88 11.77 15.06
CA ILE A 234 12.61 12.95 15.54
C ILE A 234 13.58 13.44 14.47
N ARG A 235 14.34 12.53 13.83
CA ARG A 235 15.29 12.87 12.78
C ARG A 235 14.62 13.60 11.61
N ILE A 236 13.46 13.13 11.16
CA ILE A 236 12.68 13.77 10.09
C ILE A 236 12.16 15.14 10.54
N HIS A 237 11.65 15.24 11.76
CA HIS A 237 11.12 16.50 12.32
C HIS A 237 12.20 17.57 12.47
N GLU A 238 13.40 17.20 12.93
CA GLU A 238 14.58 18.09 13.02
C GLU A 238 14.99 18.59 11.63
N ARG A 239 15.03 17.70 10.63
CA ARG A 239 15.36 18.06 9.23
C ARG A 239 14.34 19.02 8.61
N ALA A 240 13.05 18.85 8.91
CA ALA A 240 12.00 19.72 8.37
C ALA A 240 11.99 21.13 9.01
N ARG A 241 12.64 21.30 10.17
CA ARG A 241 12.77 22.58 10.89
C ARG A 241 14.10 23.30 10.68
N SER A 242 15.06 22.62 10.04
CA SER A 242 16.39 23.15 9.70
C SER A 242 16.34 23.89 8.36
#